data_AF-A0A960ESK0-F1
#
_entry.id   AF-A0A960ESK0-F1
#
_cell.length_a   1.000
_cell.length_b   1.000
_cell.length_c   1.000
_cell.angle_alpha   90.00
_cell.angle_beta   90.00
_cell.angle_gamma   90.00
#
_symmetry.space_group_name_H-M   'P 1'
#
loop_
_entity.id
_entity.type
_entity.pdbx_description
1 polymer ?
#
loop_
_entity_poly.entity_id
_entity_poly.type
_entity_poly.pdbx_seq_one_letter_code
_entity_poly.pdbx_strand_id
1 'polypeptide(L)'
;MAEPRGITMWSAGTLRVDAELGADGAVEIAGQDFGHPMCDEYEYWITVSPSDVPALVTALGGADGDDVLVLLASRAEEIVRAGEKSWIESHGIVPEFFNRMG
;
A
#
# COMPACT_ATOMS: atom_id res chain seq x y z
N MET A 1 8.53 21.69 -0.04
CA MET A 1 8.80 20.26 -0.24
C MET A 1 7.99 19.55 0.82
N ALA A 2 7.06 18.66 0.43
CA ALA A 2 6.28 17.91 1.42
C ALA A 2 7.21 16.91 2.11
N GLU A 3 7.07 16.75 3.42
CA GLU A 3 7.78 15.70 4.16
C GLU A 3 7.10 14.35 3.90
N PRO A 4 7.86 13.25 3.81
CA PRO A 4 7.27 11.92 3.71
C PRO A 4 6.40 11.66 4.94
N ARG A 5 5.22 11.06 4.70
CA ARG A 5 4.25 10.75 5.75
C ARG A 5 3.85 9.29 5.64
N GLY A 6 3.79 8.59 6.76
CA GLY A 6 3.43 7.17 6.79
C GLY A 6 2.36 6.85 7.82
N ILE A 7 1.65 5.74 7.58
CA ILE A 7 0.66 5.15 8.48
C ILE A 7 0.82 3.63 8.51
N THR A 8 0.38 3.02 9.61
CA THR A 8 0.17 1.56 9.64
C THR A 8 -1.24 1.26 9.15
N MET A 9 -1.35 0.57 8.01
CA MET A 9 -2.64 0.12 7.48
C MET A 9 -3.15 -1.08 8.28
N TRP A 10 -2.26 -2.03 8.58
CA TRP A 10 -2.63 -3.29 9.20
C TRP A 10 -1.52 -3.81 10.10
N SER A 11 -1.90 -4.37 11.24
CA SER A 11 -0.98 -5.09 12.12
C SER A 11 -1.76 -6.16 12.87
N ALA A 12 -1.68 -7.40 12.40
CA ALA A 12 -2.33 -8.53 13.05
C ALA A 12 -1.61 -9.85 12.76
N GLY A 13 -1.44 -10.67 13.78
CA GLY A 13 -0.73 -11.95 13.66
C GLY A 13 0.74 -11.74 13.30
N THR A 14 1.19 -12.38 12.23
CA THR A 14 2.56 -12.27 11.70
C THR A 14 2.72 -11.19 10.64
N LEU A 15 1.61 -10.61 10.16
CA LEU A 15 1.58 -9.65 9.06
C LEU A 15 1.44 -8.22 9.59
N ARG A 16 2.35 -7.36 9.11
CA ARG A 16 2.30 -5.92 9.25
C ARG A 16 2.32 -5.29 7.86
N VAL A 17 1.46 -4.29 7.65
CA VAL A 17 1.38 -3.52 6.42
C VAL A 17 1.36 -2.04 6.76
N ASP A 18 2.33 -1.31 6.24
CA ASP A 18 2.47 0.13 6.36
C ASP A 18 2.34 0.79 4.98
N ALA A 19 1.90 2.03 4.95
CA ALA A 19 1.86 2.84 3.73
C ALA A 19 2.56 4.18 3.96
N GLU A 20 3.30 4.63 2.95
CA GLU A 20 4.01 5.90 2.94
C GLU A 20 3.65 6.71 1.70
N LEU A 21 3.45 8.01 1.88
CA LEU A 21 3.42 9.01 0.81
C LEU A 21 4.78 9.70 0.77
N GLY A 22 5.53 9.45 -0.30
CA GLY A 22 6.84 10.03 -0.55
C GLY A 22 6.78 11.54 -0.85
N ALA A 23 7.92 12.21 -0.70
CA ALA A 23 8.04 13.64 -1.00
C ALA A 23 7.86 13.98 -2.49
N ASP A 24 8.02 12.99 -3.37
CA ASP A 24 7.77 13.01 -4.80
C ASP A 24 6.29 12.76 -5.17
N GLY A 25 5.47 12.43 -4.18
CA GLY A 25 4.05 12.12 -4.35
C GLY A 25 3.78 10.65 -4.70
N ALA A 26 4.78 9.78 -4.68
CA ALA A 26 4.57 8.34 -4.84
C ALA A 26 3.94 7.75 -3.58
N VAL A 27 3.10 6.74 -3.74
CA VAL A 27 2.55 5.99 -2.60
C VAL A 27 3.19 4.61 -2.59
N GLU A 28 3.86 4.28 -1.49
CA GLU A 28 4.43 2.97 -1.26
C GLU A 28 3.61 2.23 -0.20
N ILE A 29 3.28 0.98 -0.47
CA ILE A 29 2.69 0.05 0.50
C ILE A 29 3.70 -1.05 0.74
N ALA A 30 4.15 -1.18 1.98
CA ALA A 30 5.14 -2.16 2.38
C ALA A 30 4.51 -3.16 3.34
N GLY A 31 4.73 -4.45 3.11
CA GLY A 31 4.31 -5.50 4.03
C GLY A 31 5.47 -6.37 4.48
N GLN A 32 5.37 -6.81 5.73
CA GLN A 32 6.31 -7.72 6.38
C GLN A 32 5.52 -8.85 7.04
N ASP A 33 5.82 -10.09 6.66
CA ASP A 33 5.18 -11.30 7.15
C ASP A 33 6.20 -12.31 7.68
N PHE A 34 6.11 -12.60 8.98
CA PHE A 34 6.92 -13.63 9.66
C PHE A 34 6.26 -15.01 9.70
N GLY A 35 5.11 -15.18 9.05
CA GLY A 35 4.33 -16.42 9.02
C GLY A 35 4.41 -17.15 7.68
N HIS A 36 5.25 -16.68 6.77
CA HIS A 36 5.28 -17.17 5.40
C HIS A 36 5.82 -18.61 5.32
N PRO A 37 5.17 -19.55 4.60
CA PRO A 37 5.53 -20.97 4.65
C PRO A 37 6.86 -21.32 3.96
N MET A 38 7.47 -20.38 3.23
CA MET A 38 8.69 -20.61 2.43
C MET A 38 9.93 -19.90 2.96
N CYS A 39 9.81 -19.00 3.93
CA CYS A 39 10.91 -18.19 4.44
C CYS A 39 10.59 -17.71 5.87
N ASP A 40 11.62 -17.37 6.65
CA ASP A 40 11.42 -16.93 8.03
C ASP A 40 10.87 -15.49 8.08
N GLU A 41 11.18 -14.71 7.04
CA GLU A 41 10.68 -13.36 6.84
C GLU A 41 10.36 -13.13 5.36
N TYR A 42 9.16 -12.64 5.08
CA TYR A 42 8.76 -12.19 3.76
C TYR A 42 8.45 -10.70 3.79
N GLU A 43 9.16 -9.92 2.97
CA GLU A 43 8.88 -8.50 2.80
C GLU A 43 8.51 -8.20 1.36
N TYR A 44 7.62 -7.23 1.17
CA TYR A 44 7.25 -6.74 -0.14
C TYR A 44 6.97 -5.24 -0.11
N TRP A 45 7.11 -4.63 -1.28
CA TRP A 45 6.88 -3.22 -1.54
C TRP A 45 6.09 -3.08 -2.83
N ILE A 46 5.01 -2.29 -2.77
CA ILE A 46 4.13 -1.96 -3.88
C ILE A 46 4.15 -0.45 -4.04
N THR A 47 4.69 0.04 -5.15
CA THR A 47 4.84 1.47 -5.39
C THR A 47 3.88 1.93 -6.48
N VAL A 48 3.03 2.89 -6.15
CA VAL A 48 2.13 3.57 -7.08
C VAL A 48 2.76 4.90 -7.48
N SER A 49 2.95 5.08 -8.79
CA SER A 49 3.50 6.31 -9.37
C SER A 49 2.66 7.53 -8.97
N PRO A 50 3.28 8.71 -8.76
CA PRO A 50 2.54 9.95 -8.49
C PRO A 50 1.44 10.25 -9.53
N SER A 51 1.64 9.84 -10.79
CA SER A 51 0.65 10.02 -11.87
C SER A 51 -0.63 9.21 -11.67
N ASP A 52 -0.56 8.10 -10.94
CA ASP A 52 -1.68 7.18 -10.72
C ASP A 52 -2.34 7.38 -9.36
N VAL A 53 -1.75 8.19 -8.46
CA VAL A 53 -2.33 8.52 -7.16
C VAL A 53 -3.75 9.10 -7.25
N PRO A 54 -4.08 10.01 -8.20
CA PRO A 54 -5.47 10.45 -8.36
C PRO A 54 -6.45 9.32 -8.69
N ALA A 55 -6.02 8.34 -9.50
CA ALA A 55 -6.82 7.15 -9.80
C ALA A 55 -6.97 6.26 -8.55
N LEU A 56 -5.91 6.13 -7.74
CA LEU A 56 -5.95 5.41 -6.47
C LEU A 56 -6.93 6.05 -5.48
N VAL A 57 -6.89 7.37 -5.32
CA VAL A 57 -7.82 8.13 -4.47
C VAL A 57 -9.27 7.89 -4.93
N THR A 58 -9.52 7.95 -6.23
CA THR A 58 -10.84 7.67 -6.82
C THR A 58 -11.29 6.23 -6.55
N ALA A 59 -10.39 5.24 -6.69
CA ALA A 59 -10.68 3.83 -6.41
C ALA A 59 -11.03 3.60 -4.93
N LEU A 60 -10.38 4.32 -4.03
CA LEU A 60 -10.69 4.33 -2.59
C LEU A 60 -12.01 5.06 -2.27
N GLY A 61 -12.69 5.64 -3.27
CA GLY A 61 -13.94 6.38 -3.11
C GLY A 61 -13.78 7.80 -2.58
N GLY A 62 -12.55 8.34 -2.63
CA GLY A 62 -12.28 9.75 -2.34
C GLY A 62 -12.49 10.66 -3.54
N ALA A 63 -12.27 11.95 -3.32
CA ALA A 63 -12.26 13.00 -4.32
C ALA A 63 -10.86 13.63 -4.45
N ASP A 64 -10.65 14.41 -5.52
CA ASP A 64 -9.41 15.14 -5.73
C ASP A 64 -9.04 16.00 -4.51
N GLY A 65 -7.83 15.77 -3.98
CA GLY A 65 -7.29 16.47 -2.81
C GLY A 65 -7.55 15.77 -1.47
N ASP A 66 -8.30 14.67 -1.44
CA ASP A 66 -8.41 13.84 -0.25
C ASP A 66 -7.06 13.18 0.09
N ASP A 67 -6.83 12.97 1.40
CA ASP A 67 -5.59 12.37 1.87
C ASP A 67 -5.61 10.85 1.59
N VAL A 68 -4.79 10.42 0.64
CA VAL A 68 -4.67 9.02 0.21
C VAL A 68 -4.33 8.08 1.37
N LEU A 69 -3.54 8.52 2.35
CA LEU A 69 -3.18 7.69 3.50
C LEU A 69 -4.40 7.46 4.41
N VAL A 70 -5.20 8.49 4.64
CA VAL A 70 -6.45 8.35 5.43
C VAL A 70 -7.42 7.40 4.75
N LEU A 71 -7.54 7.50 3.42
CA LEU A 71 -8.38 6.61 2.62
C LEU A 71 -7.88 5.15 2.68
N LEU A 72 -6.58 4.93 2.52
CA LEU A 72 -5.95 3.61 2.66
C LEU A 72 -6.20 3.00 4.05
N ALA A 73 -6.02 3.77 5.12
CA ALA A 73 -6.32 3.33 6.49
C ALA A 73 -7.79 2.92 6.64
N SER A 74 -8.72 3.71 6.09
CA SER A 74 -10.16 3.46 6.22
C SER A 74 -10.63 2.17 5.52
N ARG A 75 -9.87 1.69 4.53
CA ARG A 75 -10.15 0.47 3.75
C ARG A 75 -9.14 -0.65 3.95
N ALA A 76 -8.26 -0.54 4.94
CA ALA A 76 -7.14 -1.46 5.09
C ALA A 76 -7.56 -2.93 5.17
N GLU A 77 -8.63 -3.27 5.91
CA GLU A 77 -9.11 -4.66 6.01
C GLU A 77 -9.54 -5.23 4.65
N GLU A 78 -10.21 -4.42 3.82
CA GLU A 78 -10.65 -4.84 2.48
C GLU A 78 -9.45 -5.10 1.57
N ILE A 79 -8.53 -4.14 1.53
CA ILE A 79 -7.35 -4.15 0.66
C ILE A 79 -6.43 -5.33 1.02
N VAL A 80 -6.10 -5.49 2.31
CA VAL A 80 -5.20 -6.55 2.79
C VAL A 80 -5.81 -7.93 2.55
N ARG A 81 -7.14 -8.10 2.71
CA ARG A 81 -7.79 -9.39 2.44
C ARG A 81 -7.87 -9.75 0.96
N ALA A 82 -7.99 -8.75 0.09
CA ALA A 82 -7.96 -8.96 -1.36
C ALA A 82 -6.53 -9.22 -1.88
N GLY A 83 -5.51 -8.84 -1.10
CA GLY A 83 -4.13 -8.69 -1.53
C GLY A 83 -3.93 -7.33 -2.16
N GLU A 84 -3.06 -6.51 -1.57
CA GLU A 84 -2.86 -5.09 -1.85
C GLU A 84 -2.61 -4.83 -3.33
N LYS A 85 -1.67 -5.58 -3.91
CA LYS A 85 -1.32 -5.50 -5.34
C LYS A 85 -2.50 -5.88 -6.22
N SER A 86 -3.19 -6.98 -5.92
CA SER A 86 -4.31 -7.47 -6.70
C SER A 86 -5.49 -6.49 -6.67
N TRP A 87 -5.74 -5.87 -5.51
CA TRP A 87 -6.75 -4.83 -5.36
C TRP A 87 -6.42 -3.61 -6.23
N ILE A 88 -5.19 -3.10 -6.17
CA ILE A 88 -4.74 -1.96 -6.98
C ILE A 88 -4.87 -2.27 -8.49
N GLU A 89 -4.39 -3.45 -8.92
CA GLU A 89 -4.47 -3.89 -10.31
C GLU A 89 -5.92 -4.05 -10.79
N SER A 90 -6.85 -4.47 -9.92
CA SER A 90 -8.27 -4.58 -10.25
C SER A 90 -8.94 -3.24 -10.57
N HIS A 91 -8.35 -2.14 -10.09
CA HIS A 91 -8.77 -0.76 -10.39
C HIS A 91 -8.03 -0.16 -11.59
N GLY A 92 -7.26 -0.96 -12.33
CA GLY A 92 -6.58 -0.54 -13.56
C GLY A 92 -5.28 0.24 -13.34
N ILE A 93 -4.75 0.24 -12.11
CA ILE A 93 -3.47 0.87 -11.76
C ILE A 93 -2.40 -0.22 -11.81
N VAL A 94 -1.27 0.05 -12.46
CA VAL A 94 -0.16 -0.90 -12.57
C VAL A 94 0.96 -0.45 -11.64
N PRO A 95 1.05 -0.97 -10.41
CA PRO A 95 2.11 -0.59 -9.49
C PRO A 95 3.42 -1.30 -9.82
N GLU A 96 4.52 -0.71 -9.40
CA GLU A 96 5.79 -1.41 -9.30
C GLU A 96 5.74 -2.36 -8.09
N PHE A 97 6.36 -3.53 -8.23
CA PHE A 97 6.36 -4.55 -7.18
C PHE A 97 7.77 -5.09 -6.97
N PHE A 98 8.21 -5.11 -5.72
CA PHE A 98 9.46 -5.70 -5.28
C PHE A 98 9.22 -6.56 -4.04
N ASN A 99 9.93 -7.66 -3.90
CA ASN A 99 9.88 -8.50 -2.71
C ASN A 99 11.25 -9.03 -2.30
N ARG A 100 11.37 -9.39 -1.03
CA ARG A 100 12.55 -9.98 -0.42
C ARG A 100 12.13 -11.17 0.45
N MET A 101 12.89 -12.25 0.36
CA MET A 101 12.74 -13.44 1.21
C MET A 101 13.99 -13.57 2.08
N GLY A 102 13.79 -13.61 3.39
CA GLY A 102 14.81 -13.75 4.43
C GLY A 102 14.88 -15.15 5.01
#